data_AF-A0AAP3ENQ5-F1
#
_entry.id   AF-A0AAP3ENQ5-F1
#
_cell.length_a   1.000
_cell.length_b   1.000
_cell.length_c   1.000
_cell.angle_alpha   90.00
_cell.angle_beta   90.00
_cell.angle_gamma   90.00
#
_symmetry.space_group_name_H-M   'P 1'
#
loop_
_entity.id
_entity.type
_entity.pdbx_description
1 polymer ?
#
loop_
_entity_poly.entity_id
_entity_poly.type
_entity_poly.pdbx_seq_one_letter_code
_entity_poly.pdbx_strand_id
1 'polypeptide(L)' 'MTDITQLLGKDAESLLQHRCITIPSDQLYLPGADYVDRVMVDN' A
#
# COMPACT_ATOMS: atom_id res chain seq x y z
N MET A 1 19.71 3.31 9.09
CA MET A 1 18.51 3.96 8.53
C MET A 1 18.68 3.98 7.03
N THR A 2 17.92 3.17 6.31
CA THR A 2 17.99 3.10 4.85
C THR A 2 17.07 4.17 4.27
N ASP A 3 17.65 5.17 3.61
CA ASP A 3 16.90 6.15 2.84
C ASP A 3 16.26 5.46 1.63
N ILE A 4 14.99 5.09 1.78
CA ILE A 4 14.17 4.40 0.77
C ILE A 4 14.14 5.23 -0.53
N THR A 5 14.17 6.55 -0.41
CA THR A 5 14.31 7.51 -1.51
C THR A 5 15.64 7.37 -2.26
N GLN A 6 16.76 7.10 -1.58
CA GLN A 6 18.05 6.85 -2.24
C GLN A 6 18.08 5.49 -2.94
N LEU A 7 17.44 4.47 -2.36
CA LEU A 7 17.36 3.13 -2.97
C LEU A 7 16.48 3.13 -4.23
N LEU A 8 15.38 3.87 -4.23
CA LEU A 8 14.45 3.99 -5.35
C LEU A 8 14.93 5.02 -6.40
N GLY A 9 15.83 5.93 -6.01
CA GLY A 9 16.45 6.90 -6.91
C GLY A 9 15.43 7.76 -7.65
N LYS A 10 15.44 7.69 -8.98
CA LYS A 10 14.63 8.55 -9.87
C LYS A 10 13.13 8.22 -9.80
N ASP A 11 12.80 6.98 -9.49
CA ASP A 11 11.41 6.50 -9.42
C ASP A 11 10.81 6.68 -8.03
N ALA A 12 11.60 7.14 -7.05
CA ALA A 12 11.17 7.32 -5.67
C ALA A 12 9.94 8.22 -5.56
N GLU A 13 9.92 9.33 -6.30
CA GLU A 13 8.81 10.27 -6.29
C GLU A 13 7.54 9.63 -6.83
N SER A 14 7.62 9.01 -8.01
CA SER A 14 6.48 8.31 -8.62
C SER A 14 5.97 7.18 -7.73
N LEU A 15 6.83 6.30 -7.24
CA LEU A 15 6.43 5.12 -6.48
C LEU A 15 5.91 5.45 -5.09
N LEU A 16 6.52 6.41 -4.39
CA LEU A 16 6.10 6.78 -3.03
C LEU A 16 4.88 7.70 -3.02
N GLN A 17 4.66 8.48 -4.08
CA GLN A 17 3.51 9.38 -4.18
C GLN A 17 2.35 8.81 -5.02
N HIS A 18 2.53 7.68 -5.71
CA HIS A 18 1.48 7.10 -6.52
C HIS A 18 0.27 6.75 -5.65
N ARG A 19 -0.87 7.35 -6.00
CA ARG A 19 -2.17 7.05 -5.39
C ARG A 19 -3.12 6.56 -6.47
N CYS A 20 -3.59 5.32 -6.33
CA CYS A 20 -4.62 4.77 -7.20
C CYS A 20 -5.94 5.52 -6.98
N ILE A 21 -6.38 6.30 -7.97
CA ILE A 21 -7.63 7.09 -7.93
C ILE A 21 -8.69 6.60 -8.94
N THR A 22 -8.39 5.55 -9.72
CA THR A 22 -9.26 5.06 -10.80
C THR A 22 -10.59 4.49 -10.30
N ILE A 23 -10.61 3.91 -9.10
CA ILE A 23 -11.81 3.32 -8.49
C ILE A 23 -12.09 4.10 -7.20
N PRO A 24 -13.30 4.66 -7.03
CA PRO A 24 -13.66 5.37 -5.81
C PRO A 24 -13.72 4.39 -4.63
N SER A 25 -13.23 4.83 -3.47
CA SER A 25 -13.17 3.99 -2.26
C SER A 25 -14.53 3.48 -1.80
N ASP A 26 -15.62 4.20 -2.09
CA ASP A 26 -16.99 3.81 -1.76
C ASP A 26 -17.47 2.56 -2.53
N GLN A 27 -16.83 2.23 -3.66
CA GLN A 27 -17.11 1.01 -4.41
C GLN A 27 -16.32 -0.20 -3.90
N LEU A 28 -15.40 -0.02 -2.94
CA LEU A 28 -14.62 -1.11 -2.37
C LEU A 28 -15.36 -1.72 -1.19
N TYR A 29 -15.57 -3.03 -1.23
CA TYR A 29 -15.99 -3.78 -0.05
C TYR A 29 -14.80 -3.89 0.90
N LEU A 30 -14.87 -3.15 2.01
CA LEU A 30 -13.82 -3.21 3.02
C LEU A 30 -13.87 -4.56 3.75
N PRO A 31 -12.74 -5.25 3.87
CA PRO A 31 -12.68 -6.45 4.67
C PRO A 31 -12.87 -6.09 6.16
N GLY A 32 -13.37 -7.03 6.95
CA GLY A 32 -13.59 -6.82 8.38
C GLY A 32 -12.30 -6.44 9.12
N ALA A 33 -12.43 -5.81 10.28
CA ALA A 33 -11.30 -5.32 11.09
C ALA A 33 -10.23 -6.41 11.36
N ASP A 34 -10.64 -7.67 11.47
CA ASP A 34 -9.76 -8.83 11.72
C ASP A 34 -9.16 -9.45 10.44
N TYR A 35 -9.22 -8.77 9.29
CA TYR A 35 -8.74 -9.35 8.02
C TYR A 35 -7.24 -9.63 8.02
N VAL A 36 -6.44 -8.70 8.55
CA VAL A 36 -4.98 -8.84 8.61
C VAL A 36 -4.62 -10.02 9.50
N ASP A 37 -5.20 -10.10 10.70
CA ASP A 37 -4.98 -11.19 11.63
C ASP A 37 -5.36 -12.55 11.01
N ARG A 38 -6.51 -12.66 10.34
CA ARG A 38 -6.94 -13.93 9.74
C ARG A 38 -6.08 -14.39 8.55
N VAL A 39 -5.64 -13.48 7.69
CA VAL A 39 -4.94 -13.85 6.44
C VAL A 39 -3.44 -14.02 6.66
N MET A 40 -2.86 -13.26 7.58
CA MET A 40 -1.41 -13.27 7.82
C MET A 40 -0.97 -14.13 9.01
N VAL A 41 -1.91 -14.81 9.69
CA VAL A 41 -1.61 -15.67 10.86
C VAL A 41 -0.67 -16.85 10.56
N ASP A 42 -0.56 -17.28 9.30
CA ASP A 42 0.17 -18.49 8.90
C ASP A 42 1.46 -18.18 8.08
N ASN A 43 2.14 -17.07 8.36
CA ASN A 43 3.39 -16.70 7.66
C ASN A 43 4.60 -16.59 8.60
#